data_AF-A0A9X2ANV2-F1
#
_entry.id   AF-A0A9X2ANV2-F1
#
_cell.length_a   1.000
_cell.length_b   1.000
_cell.length_c   1.000
_cell.angle_alpha   90.00
_cell.angle_beta   90.00
_cell.angle_gamma   90.00
#
_symmetry.space_group_name_H-M   'P 1'
#
loop_
_entity.id
_entity.type
_entity.pdbx_description
1 polymer ?
#
loop_
_entity_poly.entity_id
_entity_poly.type
_entity_poly.pdbx_seq_one_letter_code
_entity_poly.pdbx_strand_id
1 'polypeptide(L)' 'MEEQQTQKREEAIKDMKMYLANDWNLKEETPEYFLLTRNTASTGIHILLALFFWFIAFIPNIIYHYSKKEKKKILK' A
#
# COMPACT_ATOMS: atom_id res chain seq x y z
N MET A 1 -8.33 -2.78 31.91
CA MET A 1 -7.79 -3.60 30.78
C MET A 1 -8.65 -3.49 29.53
N GLU A 2 -9.97 -3.25 29.62
CA GLU A 2 -10.84 -3.03 28.44
C GLU A 2 -10.50 -1.74 27.66
N GLU A 3 -10.23 -0.62 28.35
CA GLU A 3 -9.92 0.66 27.67
C GLU A 3 -8.69 0.59 26.75
N GLN A 4 -7.67 -0.20 27.12
CA GLN A 4 -6.46 -0.38 26.30
C GLN A 4 -6.72 -1.21 25.04
N GLN A 5 -7.65 -2.18 25.08
CA GLN A 5 -8.00 -2.96 23.89
C GLN A 5 -8.82 -2.12 22.90
N THR A 6 -9.73 -1.29 23.40
CA THR A 6 -10.53 -0.39 22.54
C THR A 6 -9.63 0.65 21.86
N GLN A 7 -8.65 1.22 22.57
CA GLN A 7 -7.68 2.18 22.00
C GLN A 7 -6.83 1.54 20.88
N LYS A 8 -6.29 0.33 21.09
CA LYS A 8 -5.50 -0.37 20.05
C LYS A 8 -6.30 -0.66 18.80
N ARG A 9 -7.58 -1.02 18.98
CA ARG A 9 -8.50 -1.29 17.86
C ARG A 9 -8.77 -0.03 17.05
N GLU A 10 -8.99 1.10 17.72
CA GLU A 10 -9.22 2.40 17.08
C GLU A 10 -7.98 2.91 16.35
N GLU A 11 -6.79 2.75 16.93
CA GLU A 11 -5.52 3.06 16.28
C GLU A 11 -5.31 2.21 15.02
N ALA A 12 -5.55 0.90 15.08
CA ALA A 12 -5.43 0.02 13.92
C ALA A 12 -6.42 0.40 12.80
N ILE A 13 -7.64 0.82 13.14
CA ILE A 13 -8.64 1.31 12.17
C ILE A 13 -8.21 2.65 11.58
N LYS A 14 -7.66 3.57 12.38
CA LYS A 14 -7.16 4.86 11.91
C LYS A 14 -5.99 4.67 10.95
N ASP A 15 -5.04 3.80 11.28
CA ASP A 15 -3.92 3.46 10.41
C ASP A 15 -4.39 2.81 9.10
N MET A 16 -5.33 1.85 9.17
CA MET A 16 -5.92 1.27 7.98
C MET A 16 -6.52 2.34 7.07
N LYS A 17 -7.33 3.26 7.62
CA LYS A 17 -7.94 4.36 6.86
C LYS A 17 -6.89 5.29 6.24
N MET A 18 -5.81 5.59 6.95
CA MET A 18 -4.70 6.38 6.41
C MET A 18 -4.07 5.68 5.20
N TYR A 19 -3.87 4.37 5.24
CA TYR A 19 -3.33 3.63 4.11
C TYR A 19 -4.32 3.54 2.94
N LEU A 20 -5.61 3.34 3.22
CA LEU A 20 -6.66 3.36 2.19
C LEU A 20 -6.72 4.69 1.44
N ALA A 21 -6.56 5.82 2.15
CA ALA A 21 -6.49 7.14 1.54
C ALA A 21 -5.22 7.38 0.70
N ASN A 22 -4.18 6.55 0.88
CA ASN A 22 -2.91 6.62 0.15
C ASN A 22 -2.80 5.57 -0.97
N ASP A 23 -3.91 5.26 -1.63
CA ASP A 23 -3.98 4.25 -2.71
C ASP A 23 -3.55 2.84 -2.28
N TRP A 24 -3.77 2.46 -1.02
CA TRP A 24 -3.74 1.06 -0.62
C TRP A 24 -5.14 0.47 -0.68
N ASN A 25 -5.23 -0.80 -1.08
CA ASN A 25 -6.45 -1.59 -1.08
C ASN A 25 -6.44 -2.54 0.10
N LEU A 26 -7.59 -2.68 0.77
CA LEU A 26 -7.80 -3.72 1.76
C LEU A 26 -7.93 -5.05 1.03
N LYS A 27 -6.98 -5.96 1.27
CA LYS A 27 -7.01 -7.31 0.69
C LYS A 27 -7.89 -8.23 1.53
N GLU A 28 -7.64 -8.22 2.84
CA GLU A 28 -8.28 -9.10 3.81
C GLU A 28 -8.48 -8.33 5.13
N GLU A 29 -9.68 -8.48 5.70
CA GLU A 29 -10.02 -8.04 7.05
C GLU A 29 -10.26 -9.27 7.92
N THR A 30 -9.45 -9.42 8.97
CA THR A 30 -9.67 -10.44 10.00
C THR A 30 -9.79 -9.76 11.37
N PRO A 31 -10.32 -10.45 12.40
CA PRO A 31 -10.37 -9.91 13.76
C PRO A 31 -8.99 -9.55 14.30
N GLU A 32 -7.94 -10.24 13.84
CA GLU A 32 -6.57 -10.13 14.35
C GLU A 32 -5.68 -9.17 13.54
N TYR A 33 -5.97 -8.97 12.24
CA TYR A 33 -5.14 -8.12 11.39
C TYR A 33 -5.88 -7.56 10.17
N PHE A 34 -5.37 -6.43 9.69
CA PHE A 34 -5.69 -5.88 8.37
C PHE A 34 -4.54 -6.14 7.41
N LEU A 35 -4.83 -6.75 6.27
CA LEU A 35 -3.85 -6.95 5.20
C LEU A 35 -4.11 -5.93 4.09
N LEU A 36 -3.14 -5.07 3.85
CA LEU A 36 -3.21 -4.01 2.84
C LEU A 36 -2.23 -4.30 1.70
N THR A 37 -2.67 -4.07 0.47
CA THR A 37 -1.81 -4.08 -0.74
C THR A 37 -1.77 -2.69 -1.32
N ARG A 38 -0.65 -2.27 -1.89
CA ARG A 38 -0.67 -1.07 -2.72
C ARG A 38 -1.47 -1.29 -4.00
N ASN A 39 -2.18 -0.25 -4.43
CA ASN A 39 -2.76 -0.19 -5.76
C ASN A 39 -1.64 0.10 -6.79
N THR A 40 -1.38 -0.85 -7.67
CA THR A 40 -0.34 -0.75 -8.71
C THR A 40 -0.89 -0.36 -10.08
N ALA A 41 -2.21 -0.18 -10.21
CA ALA A 41 -2.86 0.08 -11.51
C ALA A 41 -2.37 1.37 -12.18
N SER A 42 -2.20 2.46 -11.42
CA SER A 42 -1.68 3.73 -11.95
C SER A 42 -0.23 3.61 -12.42
N THR A 43 0.58 2.79 -11.74
CA THR A 43 1.99 2.58 -12.10
C THR A 43 2.12 1.93 -13.48
N GLY A 44 1.29 0.93 -13.78
CA GLY A 44 1.38 0.20 -15.05
C GLY A 44 1.20 1.11 -16.28
N ILE A 45 0.28 2.07 -16.19
CA ILE A 45 0.03 3.05 -17.26
C ILE A 45 1.21 4.00 -17.45
N HIS A 46 1.82 4.47 -16.36
CA HIS A 46 3.00 5.34 -16.43
C HIS A 46 4.21 4.62 -17.03
N ILE A 47 4.39 3.33 -16.73
CA ILE A 47 5.41 2.48 -17.36
C ILE A 47 5.15 2.32 -18.85
N LEU A 48 3.90 2.07 -19.26
CA LEU A 48 3.51 1.91 -20.66
C LEU A 48 3.73 3.19 -21.47
N LEU A 49 3.34 4.34 -20.92
CA LEU A 49 3.56 5.65 -21.53
C LEU A 49 5.06 5.96 -21.61
N ALA A 50 5.83 5.72 -20.56
CA ALA A 50 7.27 6.00 -20.58
C ALA A 50 8.05 5.09 -21.53
N LEU A 51 7.62 3.83 -21.72
CA LEU A 51 8.18 2.93 -22.74
C LEU A 51 7.91 3.43 -24.17
N PHE A 52 6.76 4.06 -24.41
CA PHE A 52 6.40 4.64 -25.70
C PHE A 52 7.17 5.93 -26.03
N PHE A 53 7.61 6.69 -25.02
CA PHE A 53 8.16 8.03 -25.22
C PHE A 53 9.62 8.24 -24.77
N TRP A 54 10.21 7.43 -23.88
CA TRP A 54 11.50 7.78 -23.24
C TRP A 54 12.34 6.62 -22.65
N PHE A 55 12.57 5.56 -23.42
CA PHE A 55 13.25 4.31 -23.01
C PHE A 55 14.57 4.48 -22.20
N ILE A 56 15.43 5.45 -22.53
CA ILE A 56 16.80 5.56 -21.95
C ILE A 56 16.80 6.12 -20.51
N ALA A 57 15.89 7.04 -20.17
CA ALA A 57 15.83 7.66 -18.84
C ALA A 57 15.05 6.80 -17.81
N PHE A 58 14.47 5.68 -18.26
CA PHE A 58 13.42 4.98 -17.52
C PHE A 58 13.91 3.76 -16.72
N ILE A 59 15.01 3.14 -17.13
CA ILE A 59 15.59 1.95 -16.49
C ILE A 59 15.88 2.15 -14.98
N PRO A 60 16.58 3.22 -14.53
CA PRO A 60 16.80 3.43 -13.09
C PRO A 60 15.51 3.71 -12.30
N ASN A 61 14.49 4.27 -12.95
CA ASN A 61 13.20 4.59 -12.32
C ASN A 61 12.34 3.34 -12.10
N ILE A 62 12.38 2.39 -13.04
CA ILE A 62 11.75 1.06 -12.89
C ILE A 62 12.37 0.31 -11.71
N ILE A 63 13.70 0.29 -11.61
CA ILE A 63 14.41 -0.43 -10.54
C ILE A 63 14.05 0.12 -9.16
N TYR A 64 14.00 1.45 -9.01
CA TYR A 64 13.55 2.08 -7.76
C TYR A 64 12.10 1.72 -7.41
N HIS A 65 11.24 1.57 -8.41
CA HIS A 65 9.84 1.26 -8.20
C HIS A 65 9.60 -0.18 -7.75
N TYR A 66 10.30 -1.15 -8.35
CA TYR A 66 10.24 -2.57 -7.94
C TYR A 66 10.90 -2.85 -6.58
N SER A 67 11.76 -1.96 -6.08
CA SER A 67 12.38 -2.09 -4.75
C SER A 67 11.44 -1.74 -3.59
N LYS A 68 10.29 -1.09 -3.87
CA LYS A 68 9.33 -0.70 -2.81
C LYS A 68 8.51 -1.89 -2.34
N LYS A 69 8.44 -2.07 -1.01
CA LYS A 69 7.63 -3.11 -0.35
C LYS A 69 6.14 -2.92 -0.67
N GLU A 70 5.52 -3.93 -1.28
CA GLU A 70 4.15 -3.86 -1.81
C GLU A 70 3.05 -4.24 -0.81
N LYS A 71 3.43 -4.86 0.32
CA LYS A 71 2.49 -5.44 1.30
C LYS A 71 2.77 -4.89 2.70
N LYS A 72 1.72 -4.54 3.43
CA LYS A 72 1.79 -4.11 4.83
C LYS A 72 0.74 -4.86 5.65
N LYS A 73 1.18 -5.46 6.76
CA LYS A 73 0.31 -6.11 7.74
C LYS A 73 0.19 -5.19 8.96
N ILE A 74 -1.04 -4.89 9.37
CA ILE A 74 -1.33 -4.15 10.60
C ILE A 74 -1.96 -5.13 11.58
N LEU A 75 -1.35 -5.31 12.75
CA LEU A 75 -1.87 -6.15 13.84
C LEU A 75 -2.83 -5.32 14.69
N LYS A 76 -3.94 -5.93 15.14
CA LYS A 76 -5.04 -5.27 15.86
C LYS A 76 -5.01 -5.57 17.35
#